data_AF-A0A503X4N2-F1
#
_entry.id   AF-A0A503X4N2-F1
#
_cell.length_a   1.000
_cell.length_b   1.000
_cell.length_c   1.000
_cell.angle_alpha   90.00
_cell.angle_beta   90.00
_cell.angle_gamma   90.00
#
_symmetry.space_group_name_H-M   'P 1'
#
loop_
_entity.id
_entity.type
_entity.pdbx_description
1 polymer ?
#
loop_
_entity_poly.entity_id
_entity_poly.type
_entity_poly.pdbx_seq_one_letter_code
_entity_poly.pdbx_strand_id
1 'polypeptide(L)' 'MGPRSRAVHDKSYQILVNGELELETDHFAMARAAFDAAPQCFTNSTLVLKNGARVMETVKTGRYDHQSRRVEILSLEK' A
#
# COMPACT_ATOMS: atom_id res chain seq x y z
N MET A 1 4.27 -33.32 -0.13
CA MET A 1 4.21 -31.92 0.34
C MET A 1 4.99 -31.08 -0.65
N GLY A 2 4.32 -30.30 -1.50
CA GLY A 2 4.99 -29.47 -2.50
C GLY A 2 5.82 -28.35 -1.84
N PRO A 3 6.92 -27.90 -2.45
CA PRO A 3 7.70 -26.82 -1.90
C PRO A 3 6.84 -25.56 -1.91
N ARG A 4 6.46 -25.09 -0.72
CA ARG A 4 5.93 -23.73 -0.54
C ARG A 4 7.10 -22.78 -0.68
N SER A 5 7.59 -22.60 -1.90
CA SER A 5 8.47 -21.50 -2.28
C SER A 5 7.66 -20.21 -2.28
N ARG A 6 7.14 -19.82 -1.10
CA ARG A 6 7.02 -18.40 -0.76
C ARG A 6 8.44 -17.93 -0.48
N ALA A 7 9.25 -17.84 -1.54
CA ALA A 7 10.40 -16.99 -1.50
C ALA A 7 9.80 -15.59 -1.28
N VAL A 8 9.78 -15.14 -0.03
CA VAL A 8 9.66 -13.73 0.26
C VAL A 8 10.88 -13.15 -0.43
N HIS A 9 10.69 -12.61 -1.63
CA HIS A 9 11.78 -11.92 -2.33
C HIS A 9 12.20 -10.80 -1.39
N ASP A 10 13.38 -10.94 -0.78
CA ASP A 10 13.95 -10.09 0.27
C ASP A 10 14.09 -8.60 -0.14
N LYS A 11 13.69 -8.25 -1.36
CA LYS A 11 13.77 -6.91 -1.96
C LYS A 11 12.53 -6.53 -2.80
N SER A 12 11.37 -7.15 -2.54
CA SER A 12 10.12 -6.78 -3.20
C SER A 12 9.36 -5.73 -2.38
N TYR A 13 8.97 -4.64 -3.03
CA TYR A 13 8.08 -3.64 -2.46
C TYR A 13 6.63 -4.07 -2.68
N GLN A 14 5.86 -4.10 -1.59
CA GLN A 14 4.48 -4.55 -1.59
C GLN A 14 3.57 -3.42 -1.13
N ILE A 15 2.45 -3.22 -1.80
CA ILE A 15 1.37 -2.35 -1.36
C ILE A 15 0.21 -3.23 -0.93
N LEU A 16 -0.17 -3.10 0.33
CA LEU A 16 -1.31 -3.80 0.91
C LEU A 16 -2.46 -2.82 1.12
N VAL A 17 -3.68 -3.25 0.78
CA VAL A 17 -4.92 -2.50 0.99
C VAL A 17 -5.83 -3.34 1.86
N ASN A 18 -6.13 -2.87 3.07
CA ASN A 18 -6.88 -3.62 4.09
C ASN A 18 -6.31 -5.03 4.38
N GLY A 19 -5.00 -5.21 4.16
CA GLY A 19 -4.31 -6.49 4.35
C GLY A 19 -4.23 -7.37 3.10
N GLU A 20 -4.85 -6.99 1.99
CA GLU A 20 -4.75 -7.67 0.70
C GLU A 20 -3.66 -7.06 -0.18
N LEU A 21 -2.90 -7.91 -0.89
CA LEU A 21 -1.79 -7.47 -1.74
C LEU A 21 -2.35 -6.94 -3.07
N GLU A 22 -2.24 -5.63 -3.29
CA GLU A 22 -2.67 -4.98 -4.53
C GLU A 22 -1.53 -4.89 -5.55
N LEU A 23 -0.30 -4.64 -5.09
CA LEU A 23 0.85 -4.49 -5.97
C LEU A 23 2.10 -5.05 -5.31
N GLU A 24 2.88 -5.82 -6.06
CA GLU A 24 4.23 -6.24 -5.71
C GLU A 24 5.18 -5.83 -6.84
N THR A 25 6.28 -5.17 -6.52
CA THR A 25 7.27 -4.73 -7.51
C THR A 25 8.66 -4.68 -6.90
N ASP A 26 9.69 -5.01 -7.70
CA ASP A 26 11.09 -4.87 -7.29
C ASP A 26 11.62 -3.44 -7.45
N HIS A 27 10.78 -2.50 -7.88
CA HIS A 27 11.16 -1.11 -8.15
C HIS A 27 10.51 -0.14 -7.17
N PHE A 28 11.34 0.43 -6.27
CA PHE A 28 10.87 1.36 -5.25
C PHE A 28 10.13 2.57 -5.82
N ALA A 29 10.66 3.17 -6.90
CA ALA A 29 10.04 4.36 -7.50
C ALA A 29 8.62 4.08 -7.99
N MET A 30 8.38 2.88 -8.54
CA MET A 30 7.06 2.46 -8.99
C MET A 30 6.14 2.17 -7.80
N ALA A 31 6.63 1.44 -6.80
CA ALA A 31 5.87 1.19 -5.57
C ALA A 31 5.48 2.48 -4.86
N ARG A 32 6.40 3.45 -4.79
CA ARG A 32 6.17 4.73 -4.15
C ARG A 32 5.15 5.56 -4.92
N ALA A 33 5.30 5.68 -6.23
CA ALA A 33 4.34 6.40 -7.06
C ALA A 33 2.93 5.80 -6.99
N ALA A 34 2.83 4.46 -7.03
CA ALA A 34 1.56 3.77 -6.88
C ALA A 34 0.97 3.97 -5.46
N PHE A 35 1.79 3.91 -4.42
CA PHE A 35 1.37 4.15 -3.04
C PHE A 35 0.89 5.59 -2.80
N ASP A 36 1.57 6.59 -3.38
CA ASP A 36 1.15 7.99 -3.27
C ASP A 36 -0.14 8.28 -4.08
N ALA A 37 -0.42 7.50 -5.14
CA ALA A 37 -1.67 7.60 -5.92
C ALA A 37 -2.85 6.81 -5.32
N ALA A 38 -2.58 5.71 -4.63
CA ALA A 38 -3.58 4.81 -4.05
C ALA A 38 -4.62 5.50 -3.14
N PRO A 39 -4.28 6.52 -2.33
CA PRO A 39 -5.25 7.22 -1.50
C PRO A 39 -6.42 7.83 -2.27
N GLN A 40 -6.22 8.19 -3.55
CA GLN A 40 -7.29 8.75 -4.38
C GLN A 40 -8.25 7.69 -4.92
N CYS A 41 -7.80 6.43 -5.01
CA CYS A 41 -8.60 5.32 -5.54
C CYS A 41 -9.31 4.53 -4.43
N PHE A 42 -8.74 4.46 -3.22
CA PHE A 42 -9.28 3.66 -2.11
C PHE A 42 -9.79 4.55 -0.98
N THR A 43 -11.10 4.49 -0.72
CA THR A 43 -11.74 5.19 0.41
C THR A 43 -11.93 4.25 1.60
N ASN A 44 -11.94 4.81 2.81
CA ASN A 44 -12.08 4.06 4.08
C ASN A 44 -11.14 2.86 4.19
N SER A 45 -9.94 2.97 3.67
CA SER A 45 -9.02 1.84 3.52
C SER A 45 -7.68 2.13 4.18
N THR A 46 -7.04 1.07 4.69
CA THR A 46 -5.68 1.16 5.22
C THR A 46 -4.71 0.67 4.16
N LEU A 47 -3.88 1.57 3.66
CA LEU A 47 -2.82 1.31 2.71
C LEU A 47 -1.51 1.11 3.49
N VAL A 48 -0.75 0.07 3.17
CA VAL A 48 0.54 -0.21 3.79
C VAL A 48 1.57 -0.47 2.72
N LEU A 49 2.63 0.33 2.68
CA LEU A 49 3.81 0.07 1.87
C LEU A 49 4.79 -0.78 2.70
N LYS A 50 5.15 -1.93 2.17
CA LYS A 50 6.17 -2.82 2.73
C LYS A 50 7.35 -2.97 1.78
N ASN A 51 8.50 -3.31 2.35
CA ASN A 51 9.66 -3.81 1.63
C ASN A 51 10.04 -5.16 2.27
N GLY A 52 9.71 -6.24 1.58
CA GLY A 52 9.73 -7.59 2.14
C GLY A 52 8.90 -7.68 3.42
N ALA A 53 9.53 -8.09 4.53
CA ALA A 53 8.87 -8.21 5.82
C ALA A 53 8.70 -6.86 6.58
N ARG A 54 9.34 -5.78 6.12
CA ARG A 54 9.37 -4.50 6.84
C ARG A 54 8.24 -3.57 6.35
N VAL A 55 7.45 -3.05 7.28
CA VAL A 55 6.52 -1.94 7.01
C VAL A 55 7.33 -0.65 6.88
N MET A 56 7.17 0.04 5.75
CA MET A 56 7.81 1.32 5.48
C MET A 56 6.89 2.49 5.76
N GLU A 57 5.63 2.42 5.34
CA GLU A 57 4.69 3.52 5.49
C GLU A 57 3.27 2.97 5.58
N THR A 58 2.42 3.59 6.40
CA THR A 58 1.00 3.26 6.51
C THR A 58 0.16 4.52 6.35
N VAL A 59 -0.83 4.46 5.47
CA VAL A 59 -1.79 5.53 5.21
C VAL A 59 -3.18 4.99 5.49
N LYS A 60 -3.96 5.71 6.31
CA LYS A 60 -5.39 5.43 6.46
C LYS A 60 -6.16 6.47 5.70
N THR A 61 -6.98 6.03 4.75
CA THR A 61 -7.88 6.88 4.00
C THR A 61 -9.26 6.89 4.65
N GLY A 62 -9.89 8.05 4.60
CA GLY A 62 -11.25 8.29 5.04
C GLY A 62 -12.23 8.25 3.88
N ARG A 63 -13.37 8.90 4.07
CA ARG A 63 -14.39 8.98 3.03
C ARG A 63 -13.94 9.92 1.92
N TYR A 64 -14.47 9.69 0.73
CA TYR A 64 -14.39 10.66 -0.35
C TYR A 64 -15.26 11.87 0.01
N ASP A 65 -14.64 13.04 0.10
CA ASP A 65 -15.35 14.30 0.27
C ASP A 65 -15.78 14.84 -1.09
N HIS A 66 -17.10 14.90 -1.31
CA HIS A 66 -17.67 15.35 -2.58
C HIS A 66 -17.43 16.85 -2.83
N GLN A 67 -17.28 17.67 -1.78
CA GLN A 67 -17.05 19.11 -1.93
C GLN A 67 -15.62 19.40 -2.39
N SER A 68 -14.64 18.73 -1.79
CA SER A 68 -13.22 18.89 -2.09
C SER A 68 -12.75 18.00 -3.24
N ARG A 69 -13.59 17.08 -3.70
CA ARG A 69 -13.28 16.03 -4.69
C ARG A 69 -12.01 15.26 -4.35
N ARG A 70 -11.79 15.00 -3.05
CA ARG A 70 -10.59 14.39 -2.51
C ARG A 70 -10.96 13.35 -1.48
N VAL A 71 -10.15 12.30 -1.39
CA VAL A 71 -10.21 11.34 -0.30
C VAL A 71 -9.46 11.92 0.89
N GLU A 72 -10.11 11.92 2.05
CA GLU A 72 -9.47 12.38 3.29
C GLU A 72 -8.35 11.41 3.69
N ILE A 73 -7.20 11.93 4.13
CA ILE A 73 -6.14 11.13 4.73
C ILE A 73 -6.27 11.27 6.25
N LEU A 74 -6.72 10.20 6.90
CA LEU A 74 -6.99 10.16 8.33
C LEU A 74 -5.71 10.02 9.15
N SER A 75 -4.73 9.28 8.63
CA SER A 75 -3.45 9.03 9.32
C SER A 75 -2.35 8.73 8.32
N LEU A 76 -1.15 9.22 8.60
CA LEU A 76 0.07 8.93 7.85
C LEU A 76 1.17 8.60 8.86
N GLU A 77 1.61 7.34 8.87
CA GLU A 77 2.65 6.82 9.76
C GLU A 77 3.85 6.38 8.91
N LYS A 78 5.03 6.94 9.19
CA LYS A 78 6.29 6.71 8.46
C LYS A 78 7.34 6.04 9.35
#